data_AF-A0A353J9Q2-F1
#
_entry.id   AF-A0A353J9Q2-F1
#
_cell.length_a   1.000
_cell.length_b   1.000
_cell.length_c   1.000
_cell.angle_alpha   90.00
_cell.angle_beta   90.00
_cell.angle_gamma   90.00
#
_symmetry.space_group_name_H-M   'P 1'
#
loop_
_entity.id
_entity.type
_entity.pdbx_description
1 polymer ?
#
loop_
_entity_poly.entity_id
_entity_poly.type
_entity_poly.pdbx_seq_one_letter_code
_entity_poly.pdbx_strand_id
1 'polypeptide(L)'
;MENKVNHVHSVTLEIGEVSTVIPKYLIDCWKWAITKHDLLKDCELKIETIDAITYCEDCQRTYPTVQYGKICPHCGSEHTYLLRGNEFNI
;
A
#
# COMPACT_ATOMS: atom_id res chain seq x y z
N MET A 1 15.39 -19.22 -13.51
CA MET A 1 15.43 -20.35 -12.55
C MET A 1 14.09 -20.36 -11.85
N GLU A 2 13.20 -21.27 -12.24
CA GLU A 2 11.95 -21.49 -11.51
C GLU A 2 12.26 -22.19 -10.19
N ASN A 3 11.88 -21.57 -9.08
CA ASN A 3 12.03 -22.18 -7.77
C ASN A 3 11.08 -23.40 -7.70
N LYS A 4 11.61 -24.58 -7.35
CA LYS A 4 10.82 -25.79 -7.08
C LYS A 4 10.04 -25.62 -5.76
N VAL A 5 9.03 -24.76 -5.78
CA VAL A 5 8.21 -24.43 -4.60
C VAL A 5 7.07 -25.44 -4.52
N ASN A 6 7.11 -26.31 -3.51
CA ASN A 6 6.03 -27.27 -3.24
C ASN A 6 4.89 -26.67 -2.40
N HIS A 7 5.09 -25.48 -1.82
CA HIS A 7 4.11 -24.79 -0.98
C HIS A 7 4.51 -23.31 -0.79
N VAL A 8 3.58 -22.37 -0.98
CA VAL A 8 3.77 -20.95 -0.62
C VAL A 8 3.14 -20.71 0.75
N HIS A 9 3.90 -20.11 1.68
CA HIS A 9 3.45 -19.92 3.06
C HIS A 9 2.80 -18.55 3.28
N SER A 10 3.32 -17.49 2.65
CA SER A 10 2.74 -16.15 2.73
C SER A 10 3.07 -15.32 1.48
N VAL A 11 2.14 -14.45 1.11
CA VAL A 11 2.34 -13.38 0.13
C VAL A 11 2.16 -12.05 0.86
N THR A 12 3.10 -11.12 0.68
CA THR A 12 3.02 -9.77 1.24
C THR A 12 2.75 -8.79 0.11
N LEU A 13 1.73 -7.96 0.27
CA LEU A 13 1.33 -6.93 -0.67
C LEU A 13 1.50 -5.56 0.00
N GLU A 14 2.24 -4.65 -0.64
CA GLU A 14 2.39 -3.28 -0.17
C GLU A 14 1.39 -2.37 -0.88
N ILE A 15 0.62 -1.61 -0.10
CA ILE A 15 -0.46 -0.75 -0.61
C ILE A 15 -0.30 0.66 -0.05
N GLY A 16 -0.19 1.66 -0.93
CA GLY A 16 -0.23 3.06 -0.54
C GLY A 16 -1.54 3.46 0.15
N GLU A 17 -1.45 4.24 1.23
CA GLU A 17 -2.60 4.68 2.03
C GLU A 17 -3.62 5.51 1.22
N VAL A 18 -3.16 6.22 0.18
CA VAL A 18 -4.04 6.96 -0.76
C VAL A 18 -4.35 6.18 -2.03
N SER A 19 -3.96 4.91 -2.11
CA SER A 19 -4.40 4.05 -3.21
C SER A 19 -5.94 3.90 -3.16
N THR A 20 -6.56 3.78 -4.34
CA THR A 20 -8.00 3.50 -4.46
C THR A 20 -8.36 2.05 -4.10
N VAL A 21 -7.36 1.28 -3.67
CA VAL A 21 -7.48 -0.15 -3.40
C VAL A 21 -8.01 -0.34 -1.99
N ILE A 22 -9.13 -1.06 -1.86
CA ILE A 22 -9.71 -1.38 -0.56
C ILE A 22 -9.14 -2.74 -0.11
N PRO A 23 -8.29 -2.78 0.95
CA PRO A 23 -7.60 -3.99 1.39
C PRO A 23 -8.52 -5.18 1.65
N LYS A 24 -9.74 -4.90 2.15
CA LYS A 24 -10.77 -5.92 2.40
C LYS A 24 -11.14 -6.72 1.13
N TYR A 25 -11.32 -6.04 0.00
CA TYR A 25 -11.69 -6.72 -1.25
C TYR A 25 -10.54 -7.60 -1.76
N LEU A 26 -9.29 -7.19 -1.55
CA LEU A 26 -8.14 -8.02 -1.92
C LEU A 26 -8.04 -9.27 -1.06
N ILE A 27 -8.28 -9.17 0.25
CA ILE A 27 -8.30 -10.33 1.14
C ILE A 27 -9.41 -11.30 0.74
N ASP A 28 -10.60 -10.80 0.40
CA ASP A 28 -11.72 -11.63 -0.02
C ASP A 28 -11.44 -12.33 -1.37
N CYS A 29 -10.89 -11.59 -2.34
CA CYS A 29 -10.44 -12.17 -3.63
C CYS A 29 -9.32 -13.19 -3.44
N TRP A 30 -8.36 -12.94 -2.55
CA TRP A 30 -7.27 -13.86 -2.24
C TRP A 30 -7.78 -15.16 -1.62
N LYS A 31 -8.66 -15.06 -0.61
CA LYS A 31 -9.32 -16.22 0.01
C LYS A 31 -10.05 -17.06 -1.01
N TRP A 32 -10.71 -16.45 -2.00
CA TRP A 32 -11.32 -17.20 -3.10
C TRP A 32 -10.28 -17.85 -4.01
N ALA A 33 -9.24 -17.12 -4.40
CA ALA A 33 -8.20 -17.61 -5.32
C ALA A 33 -7.44 -18.82 -4.76
N ILE A 34 -7.08 -18.82 -3.47
CA ILE A 34 -6.33 -19.93 -2.86
C ILE A 34 -7.14 -21.24 -2.82
N THR A 35 -8.49 -21.18 -2.83
CA THR A 35 -9.32 -22.41 -2.90
C THR A 35 -9.23 -23.14 -4.24
N LYS A 36 -8.70 -22.48 -5.28
CA LYS A 36 -8.58 -23.04 -6.63
C LYS A 36 -7.21 -23.69 -6.88
N HIS A 37 -6.28 -23.58 -5.94
CA HIS A 37 -4.89 -24.01 -6.11
C HIS A 37 -4.37 -24.74 -4.87
N ASP A 38 -4.16 -26.06 -4.96
CA ASP A 38 -3.67 -26.87 -3.85
C ASP A 38 -2.29 -26.43 -3.31
N LEU A 39 -1.46 -25.77 -4.13
CA LEU A 39 -0.14 -25.25 -3.74
C LEU A 39 -0.21 -23.99 -2.85
N LEU A 40 -1.36 -23.32 -2.82
CA LEU A 40 -1.59 -22.08 -2.06
C LEU A 40 -2.50 -22.32 -0.84
N LYS A 41 -2.81 -23.59 -0.56
CA LYS A 41 -3.58 -23.99 0.61
C LYS A 41 -2.90 -23.44 1.87
N ASP A 42 -3.64 -22.81 2.76
CA ASP A 42 -3.12 -22.16 3.97
C ASP A 42 -2.13 -20.99 3.74
N CYS A 43 -2.01 -20.47 2.51
CA CYS A 43 -1.17 -19.31 2.23
C CYS A 43 -1.83 -18.01 2.74
N GLU A 44 -1.14 -17.35 3.68
CA GLU A 44 -1.59 -16.07 4.24
C GLU A 44 -1.31 -14.91 3.28
N LEU A 45 -2.26 -13.99 3.12
CA LEU A 45 -2.03 -12.69 2.50
C LEU A 45 -1.80 -11.66 3.61
N LYS A 46 -0.61 -11.07 3.63
CA LYS A 46 -0.24 -9.95 4.49
C LYS A 46 -0.34 -8.66 3.69
N ILE A 47 -0.97 -7.64 4.27
CA ILE A 47 -1.06 -6.32 3.66
C ILE A 47 -0.26 -5.36 4.52
N GLU A 48 0.72 -4.71 3.91
CA GLU A 48 1.51 -3.64 4.53
C GLU A 48 1.10 -2.31 3.91
N THR A 49 0.62 -1.38 4.74
CA THR A 49 0.19 -0.06 4.25
C THR A 49 1.39 0.89 4.23
N ILE A 50 1.57 1.59 3.11
CA ILE A 50 2.58 2.63 2.97
C ILE A 50 1.91 3.98 3.24
N ASP A 51 2.28 4.63 4.35
CA ASP A 51 1.76 5.94 4.75
C ASP A 51 1.92 6.99 3.65
N ALA A 52 0.88 7.82 3.46
CA ALA A 52 0.91 8.88 2.48
C ALA A 52 1.58 10.15 3.04
N ILE A 53 2.77 10.48 2.54
CA ILE A 53 3.55 11.64 2.97
C ILE A 53 3.61 12.67 1.85
N THR A 54 3.23 13.91 2.15
CA THR A 54 3.35 15.05 1.24
C THR A 54 4.53 15.93 1.66
N TYR A 55 5.28 16.44 0.69
CA TYR A 55 6.35 17.42 0.88
C TYR A 55 5.88 18.81 0.46
N CYS A 56 6.17 19.82 1.28
CA CYS A 56 5.93 21.22 0.96
C CYS A 56 7.21 21.88 0.44
N GLU A 57 7.15 22.48 -0.75
CA GLU A 57 8.30 23.12 -1.38
C GLU A 57 8.68 24.45 -0.72
N ASP A 58 7.69 25.16 -0.17
CA ASP A 58 7.91 26.48 0.42
C ASP A 58 8.58 26.42 1.81
N CYS A 59 8.17 25.48 2.67
CA CYS A 59 8.74 25.33 4.01
C CYS A 59 9.66 24.11 4.17
N GLN A 60 9.80 23.30 3.13
CA GLN A 60 10.68 22.13 3.05
C GLN A 60 10.39 21.06 4.12
N ARG A 61 9.13 20.99 4.58
CA ARG A 61 8.68 20.00 5.57
C ARG A 61 7.77 18.97 4.92
N THR A 62 7.78 17.78 5.50
CA THR A 62 6.85 16.71 5.17
C THR A 62 5.70 16.65 6.17
N TYR A 63 4.52 16.23 5.71
CA TYR A 63 3.35 16.03 6.57
C TYR A 63 2.43 14.90 6.06
N PRO A 64 1.57 14.33 6.92
CA PRO A 64 0.64 13.28 6.53
C PRO A 64 -0.43 13.79 5.54
N THR A 65 -0.50 13.18 4.37
CA THR A 65 -1.40 13.57 3.28
C THR A 65 -2.86 13.33 3.63
N VAL A 66 -3.17 12.18 4.25
CA VAL A 66 -4.55 11.82 4.59
C VAL A 66 -5.15 12.80 5.60
N GLN A 67 -4.34 13.29 6.54
CA GLN A 67 -4.80 14.19 7.58
C GLN A 67 -4.95 15.65 7.11
N TYR A 68 -4.06 16.13 6.23
CA TYR A 68 -3.98 17.56 5.90
C TYR A 68 -4.20 17.89 4.42
N GLY A 69 -4.25 16.89 3.54
CA GLY A 69 -4.45 17.07 2.11
C GLY A 69 -3.31 17.83 1.42
N LYS A 70 -3.65 18.75 0.52
CA LYS A 70 -2.67 19.51 -0.28
C LYS A 70 -2.22 20.84 0.34
N ILE A 71 -2.82 21.22 1.48
CA ILE A 71 -2.49 22.48 2.16
C ILE A 71 -1.53 22.16 3.29
N CYS A 72 -0.34 22.77 3.25
CA CYS A 72 0.69 22.54 4.25
C CYS A 72 0.24 23.06 5.62
N PRO A 73 0.17 22.23 6.67
CA PRO A 73 -0.26 22.66 8.00
C PRO A 73 0.77 23.54 8.71
N HIS A 74 1.99 23.63 8.19
CA HIS A 74 3.08 24.40 8.81
C HIS A 74 3.18 25.84 8.30
N CYS A 75 2.87 26.09 7.02
CA CYS A 75 3.01 27.41 6.40
C CYS A 75 1.77 27.87 5.62
N GLY A 76 0.76 27.02 5.44
CA GLY A 76 -0.46 27.33 4.68
C GLY A 76 -0.29 27.28 3.15
N SER A 77 0.88 26.89 2.65
CA SER A 77 1.13 26.80 1.21
C SER A 77 0.40 25.63 0.54
N GLU A 78 -0.01 25.84 -0.71
CA GLU A 78 -0.54 24.80 -1.61
C GLU A 78 0.54 24.20 -2.53
N HIS A 79 1.77 24.75 -2.52
CA HIS A 79 2.91 24.21 -3.26
C HIS A 79 3.46 22.97 -2.56
N THR A 80 2.74 21.87 -2.75
CA THR A 80 3.02 20.58 -2.14
C THR A 80 2.84 19.45 -3.14
N TYR A 81 3.62 18.38 -2.99
CA TYR A 81 3.50 17.17 -3.81
C TYR A 81 3.62 15.90 -2.97
N LEU A 82 2.93 14.84 -3.40
CA LEU A 82 2.95 13.55 -2.74
C LEU A 82 4.33 12.89 -2.94
N LEU A 83 5.03 12.64 -1.85
CA LEU A 83 6.36 12.04 -1.85
C LEU A 83 6.30 10.50 -1.84
N ARG A 84 5.32 9.94 -1.12
CA ARG A 84 5.10 8.50 -0.91
C ARG A 84 3.64 8.24 -0.55
N GLY A 85 3.16 7.02 -0.76
CA GLY A 85 1.85 6.50 -0.38
C GLY A 85 0.90 6.30 -1.54
N ASN A 86 1.40 6.39 -2.78
CA ASN A 86 0.69 6.10 -4.02
C ASN A 86 1.19 4.81 -4.70
N GLU A 87 2.04 4.05 -4.02
CA GLU A 87 2.66 2.84 -4.53
C GLU A 87 1.71 1.64 -4.45
N PHE A 88 1.96 0.66 -5.34
CA PHE A 88 1.33 -0.65 -5.33
C PHE A 88 2.38 -1.67 -5.78
N ASN A 89 2.92 -2.46 -4.85
CA ASN A 89 4.00 -3.42 -5.11
C ASN A 89 3.56 -4.84 -4.72
N ILE A 90 3.74 -5.81 -5.63
CA ILE A 90 3.42 -7.25 -5.45
C ILE A 90 4.71 -8.06 -5.33
#